data_AF-A0A8H4EH83-F1
#
_entry.id   AF-A0A8H4EH83-F1
#
_cell.length_a   1.000
_cell.length_b   1.000
_cell.length_c   1.000
_cell.angle_alpha   90.00
_cell.angle_beta   90.00
_cell.angle_gamma   90.00
#
_symmetry.space_group_name_H-M   'P 1'
#
loop_
_entity.id
_entity.type
_entity.pdbx_description
1 polymer ?
#
loop_
_entity_poly.entity_id
_entity_poly.type
_entity_poly.pdbx_seq_one_letter_code
_entity_poly.pdbx_strand_id
1 'polypeptide(L)'
;MSCKNLEILHINDCDDLDILEASISTLELTSYMIYASSIIQILKKSGTLLQRLSLFSTDEPTWKISLLLETLRSFCPNITYLNISDIDFSIQFLKIIGNLQKLQFLTLCDIFEIQDDEPEILVIQFAKILPLTLQYLNLRYTCLSSYIDSLLNNCYASLKYLLIDYFDDEKKAKALIEFCI
;
A
#
# COMPACT_ATOMS: atom_id res chain seq x y z
N MET A 1 -13.32 21.93 -14.45
CA MET A 1 -13.27 21.56 -15.89
C MET A 1 -13.67 20.09 -15.99
N SER A 2 -14.56 19.69 -16.91
CA SER A 2 -14.89 18.26 -17.04
C SER A 2 -13.84 17.55 -17.92
N CYS A 3 -12.93 16.82 -17.31
CA CYS A 3 -11.85 16.10 -18.02
C CYS A 3 -12.30 14.65 -18.34
N LYS A 4 -13.30 14.51 -19.22
CA LYS A 4 -13.97 13.21 -19.50
C LYS A 4 -13.07 12.11 -20.08
N ASN A 5 -11.92 12.47 -20.64
CA ASN A 5 -10.99 11.52 -21.28
C ASN A 5 -9.68 11.35 -20.49
N LEU A 6 -9.58 11.96 -19.30
CA LEU A 6 -8.38 11.83 -18.48
C LEU A 6 -8.39 10.45 -17.82
N GLU A 7 -7.43 9.60 -18.17
CA GLU A 7 -7.29 8.26 -17.58
C GLU A 7 -6.20 8.20 -16.50
N ILE A 8 -5.16 9.01 -16.66
CA ILE A 8 -3.98 9.01 -15.79
C ILE A 8 -3.81 10.41 -15.23
N LEU A 9 -3.73 10.52 -13.91
CA LEU A 9 -3.36 11.75 -13.22
C LEU A 9 -2.14 11.49 -12.36
N HIS A 10 -1.07 12.23 -12.64
CA HIS A 10 0.13 12.29 -11.82
C HIS A 10 0.32 13.75 -11.41
N ILE A 11 0.30 14.01 -10.10
CA ILE A 11 0.61 15.34 -9.57
C ILE A 11 1.73 15.23 -8.54
N ASN A 12 2.72 16.10 -8.69
CA ASN A 12 3.73 16.38 -7.69
C ASN A 12 3.41 17.75 -7.07
N ASP A 13 3.41 17.80 -5.74
CA ASP A 13 3.14 18.98 -4.92
C ASP A 13 1.76 19.61 -5.21
N CYS A 14 0.74 19.10 -4.52
CA CYS A 14 -0.65 19.49 -4.75
C CYS A 14 -1.34 19.93 -3.47
N ASP A 15 -1.70 21.21 -3.41
CA ASP A 15 -2.44 21.77 -2.29
C ASP A 15 -3.97 21.61 -2.44
N ASP A 16 -4.48 21.45 -3.67
CA ASP A 16 -5.93 21.47 -3.92
C ASP A 16 -6.36 20.50 -5.04
N LEU A 17 -6.94 19.38 -4.63
CA LEU A 17 -7.47 18.32 -5.49
C LEU A 17 -9.00 18.40 -5.64
N ASP A 18 -9.67 19.31 -4.94
CA ASP A 18 -11.15 19.37 -4.86
C ASP A 18 -11.79 19.77 -6.20
N ILE A 19 -10.99 20.24 -7.15
CA ILE A 19 -11.41 20.72 -8.47
C ILE A 19 -11.50 19.57 -9.50
N LEU A 20 -10.99 18.38 -9.18
CA LEU A 20 -10.94 17.28 -10.14
C LEU A 20 -12.29 16.56 -10.29
N GLU A 21 -12.99 16.85 -11.38
CA GLU A 21 -14.16 16.10 -11.84
C GLU A 21 -13.78 15.08 -12.93
N ALA A 22 -12.93 14.11 -12.57
CA ALA A 22 -12.53 13.03 -13.47
C ALA A 22 -12.63 11.66 -12.77
N SER A 23 -12.98 10.64 -13.56
CA SER A 23 -12.84 9.23 -13.19
C SER A 23 -11.60 8.71 -13.88
N ILE A 24 -10.62 8.24 -13.12
CA ILE A 24 -9.28 7.90 -13.63
C ILE A 24 -8.97 6.43 -13.34
N SER A 25 -8.14 5.81 -14.18
CA SER A 25 -7.62 4.46 -13.96
C SER A 25 -6.32 4.47 -13.15
N THR A 26 -5.58 5.59 -13.19
CA THR A 26 -4.32 5.78 -12.47
C THR A 26 -4.31 7.12 -11.74
N LEU A 27 -4.07 7.06 -10.43
CA LEU A 27 -3.82 8.22 -9.58
C LEU A 27 -2.44 8.08 -8.92
N GLU A 28 -1.56 9.03 -9.19
CA GLU A 28 -0.25 9.14 -8.52
C GLU A 28 -0.12 10.55 -7.93
N LEU A 29 -0.03 10.61 -6.60
CA LEU A 29 0.10 11.84 -5.84
C LEU A 29 1.34 11.76 -4.98
N THR A 30 2.22 12.75 -5.14
CA THR A 30 3.35 13.01 -4.27
C THR A 30 3.20 14.43 -3.76
N SER A 31 3.06 14.64 -2.46
CA SER A 31 2.89 15.99 -1.90
C SER A 31 3.44 16.08 -0.48
N TYR A 32 3.66 17.29 0.00
CA TYR A 32 4.00 17.51 1.41
C TYR A 32 2.80 17.19 2.32
N MET A 33 1.61 17.63 1.92
CA MET A 33 0.34 17.28 2.56
C MET A 33 -0.65 16.80 1.52
N ILE A 34 -1.42 15.78 1.87
CA ILE A 34 -2.53 15.31 1.04
C ILE A 34 -3.79 15.18 1.90
N TYR A 35 -4.82 15.91 1.53
CA TYR A 35 -6.09 15.88 2.25
C TYR A 35 -6.91 14.64 1.91
N ALA A 36 -7.33 13.89 2.94
CA ALA A 36 -8.17 12.70 2.79
C ALA A 36 -9.44 12.95 1.97
N SER A 37 -10.12 14.08 2.22
CA SER A 37 -11.39 14.42 1.58
C SER A 37 -11.29 14.41 0.06
N SER A 38 -10.22 14.99 -0.47
CA SER A 38 -10.02 15.12 -1.91
C SER A 38 -9.71 13.76 -2.55
N ILE A 39 -8.86 12.95 -1.91
CA ILE A 39 -8.59 11.57 -2.37
C ILE A 39 -9.86 10.75 -2.37
N ILE A 40 -10.63 10.76 -1.27
CA ILE A 40 -11.84 9.96 -1.14
C ILE A 40 -12.85 10.28 -2.25
N GLN A 41 -13.00 11.56 -2.61
CA GLN A 41 -13.87 11.96 -3.71
C GLN A 41 -13.39 11.36 -5.04
N ILE A 42 -12.10 11.44 -5.34
CA ILE A 42 -11.51 10.88 -6.56
C ILE A 42 -11.64 9.36 -6.59
N LEU A 43 -11.38 8.67 -5.47
CA LEU A 43 -11.53 7.22 -5.36
C LEU A 43 -12.99 6.77 -5.57
N LYS A 44 -13.96 7.48 -5.00
CA LYS A 44 -15.39 7.18 -5.19
C LYS A 44 -15.83 7.39 -6.63
N LYS A 45 -15.35 8.45 -7.28
CA LYS A 45 -15.66 8.74 -8.69
C LYS A 45 -15.00 7.76 -9.65
N SER A 46 -13.77 7.36 -9.36
CA SER A 46 -13.01 6.41 -10.19
C SER A 46 -13.51 4.99 -9.99
N GLY A 47 -13.83 4.63 -8.75
CA GLY A 47 -14.44 3.36 -8.39
C GLY A 47 -13.71 2.16 -9.00
N THR A 48 -14.45 1.35 -9.74
CA THR A 48 -13.93 0.13 -10.39
C THR A 48 -12.97 0.41 -11.55
N LEU A 49 -12.87 1.65 -12.04
CA LEU A 49 -11.89 2.01 -13.08
C LEU A 49 -10.48 2.09 -12.51
N LEU A 50 -10.35 2.41 -11.21
CA LEU A 50 -9.04 2.61 -10.59
C LEU A 50 -8.28 1.28 -10.51
N GLN A 51 -7.12 1.25 -11.13
CA GLN A 51 -6.20 0.11 -11.16
C GLN A 51 -4.89 0.41 -10.46
N ARG A 52 -4.47 1.67 -10.45
CA ARG A 52 -3.18 2.11 -9.91
C ARG A 52 -3.37 3.30 -8.99
N LEU A 53 -2.91 3.14 -7.76
CA LEU A 53 -2.90 4.19 -6.75
C LEU A 53 -1.50 4.32 -6.17
N SER A 54 -0.95 5.53 -6.21
CA SER A 54 0.26 5.92 -5.50
C SER A 54 -0.03 7.15 -4.66
N LEU A 55 0.15 7.05 -3.35
CA LEU A 55 -0.02 8.13 -2.40
C LEU A 55 1.26 8.24 -1.57
N PHE A 56 2.06 9.26 -1.85
CA PHE A 56 3.32 9.48 -1.14
C PHE A 56 3.30 10.86 -0.47
N SER A 57 3.34 10.86 0.86
CA SER A 57 3.48 12.05 1.69
C SER A 57 4.90 12.14 2.22
N THR A 58 5.51 13.33 2.21
CA THR A 58 6.84 13.57 2.83
C THR A 58 6.75 14.06 4.28
N ASP A 59 5.56 14.31 4.79
CA ASP A 59 5.26 14.68 6.17
C ASP A 59 4.07 13.86 6.70
N GLU A 60 3.84 13.88 8.01
CA GLU A 60 2.75 13.15 8.69
C GLU A 60 1.42 13.44 7.96
N PRO A 61 0.83 12.45 7.25
CA PRO A 61 -0.34 12.71 6.47
C PRO A 61 -1.53 12.95 7.39
N THR A 62 -2.26 14.02 7.12
CA THR A 62 -3.45 14.39 7.90
C THR A 62 -4.64 13.44 7.71
N TRP A 63 -4.49 12.37 6.92
CA TRP A 63 -5.59 11.46 6.62
C TRP A 63 -5.89 10.52 7.78
N LYS A 64 -7.17 10.39 8.14
CA LYS A 64 -7.62 9.22 8.90
C LYS A 64 -7.52 8.02 7.99
N ILE A 65 -6.43 7.27 8.14
CA ILE A 65 -6.12 6.04 7.40
C ILE A 65 -7.37 5.19 7.26
N SER A 66 -8.13 4.99 8.34
CA SER A 66 -9.39 4.23 8.36
C SER A 66 -10.39 4.60 7.26
N LEU A 67 -10.58 5.88 6.93
CA LEU A 67 -11.57 6.31 5.94
C LEU A 67 -11.10 6.11 4.49
N LEU A 68 -9.82 6.39 4.23
CA LEU A 68 -9.18 6.10 2.93
C LEU A 68 -9.28 4.59 2.65
N LEU A 69 -8.90 3.82 3.66
CA LEU A 69 -8.91 2.37 3.71
C LEU A 69 -10.30 1.76 3.45
N GLU A 70 -11.34 2.24 4.14
CA GLU A 70 -12.72 1.82 3.88
C GLU A 70 -13.20 2.17 2.47
N THR A 71 -12.76 3.32 1.94
CA THR A 71 -13.10 3.76 0.59
C THR A 71 -12.48 2.84 -0.47
N LEU A 72 -11.20 2.48 -0.33
CA LEU A 72 -10.52 1.54 -1.23
C LEU A 72 -11.24 0.20 -1.28
N ARG A 73 -11.55 -0.37 -0.11
CA ARG A 73 -12.29 -1.63 0.00
C ARG A 73 -13.65 -1.59 -0.68
N SER A 74 -14.38 -0.49 -0.54
CA SER A 74 -15.79 -0.42 -0.95
C SER A 74 -15.96 -0.02 -2.42
N PHE A 75 -15.06 0.81 -2.95
CA PHE A 75 -15.23 1.42 -4.28
C PHE A 75 -14.22 0.93 -5.31
N CYS A 76 -13.01 0.51 -4.90
CA CYS A 76 -11.87 0.28 -5.80
C CYS A 76 -11.39 -1.19 -5.80
N PRO A 77 -12.22 -2.18 -6.14
CA PRO A 77 -11.85 -3.60 -6.08
C PRO A 77 -10.84 -4.04 -7.16
N ASN A 78 -10.56 -3.18 -8.15
CA ASN A 78 -9.72 -3.50 -9.30
C ASN A 78 -8.27 -3.02 -9.17
N ILE A 79 -7.87 -2.55 -7.99
CA ILE A 79 -6.49 -2.13 -7.75
C ILE A 79 -5.53 -3.30 -7.98
N THR A 80 -4.56 -3.07 -8.86
CA THR A 80 -3.45 -3.96 -9.19
C THR A 80 -2.11 -3.40 -8.72
N TYR A 81 -2.03 -2.08 -8.52
CA TYR A 81 -0.85 -1.39 -8.02
C TYR A 81 -1.23 -0.46 -6.88
N LEU A 82 -0.59 -0.66 -5.73
CA LEU A 82 -0.71 0.20 -4.57
C LEU A 82 0.68 0.61 -4.07
N ASN A 83 0.93 1.91 -4.02
CA ASN A 83 2.05 2.52 -3.33
C ASN A 83 1.50 3.48 -2.28
N ILE A 84 1.86 3.28 -1.03
CA ILE A 84 1.40 4.15 0.06
C ILE A 84 2.53 4.34 1.07
N SER A 85 2.78 5.59 1.46
CA SER A 85 3.68 5.93 2.55
C SER A 85 2.93 6.38 3.79
N ASP A 86 3.63 6.33 4.92
CA ASP A 86 3.23 6.91 6.20
C ASP A 86 1.83 6.42 6.66
N ILE A 87 1.78 5.10 6.86
CA ILE A 87 0.59 4.40 7.32
C ILE A 87 0.85 3.60 8.60
N ASP A 88 -0.11 3.66 9.52
CA ASP A 88 -0.17 2.77 10.67
C ASP A 88 -0.33 1.31 10.23
N PHE A 89 0.66 0.49 10.57
CA PHE A 89 0.59 -0.95 10.37
C PHE A 89 -0.34 -1.59 11.41
N SER A 90 -1.62 -1.71 11.07
CA SER A 90 -2.69 -2.13 11.97
C SER A 90 -3.55 -3.26 11.40
N ILE A 91 -4.34 -3.92 12.24
CA ILE A 91 -5.33 -4.94 11.81
C ILE A 91 -6.31 -4.38 10.76
N GLN A 92 -6.66 -3.09 10.85
CA GLN A 92 -7.53 -2.43 9.86
C GLN A 92 -6.86 -2.36 8.49
N PHE A 93 -5.59 -1.97 8.46
CA PHE A 93 -4.78 -1.96 7.25
C PHE A 93 -4.67 -3.36 6.62
N LEU A 94 -4.33 -4.37 7.43
CA LEU A 94 -4.26 -5.77 6.99
C LEU A 94 -5.57 -6.20 6.32
N LYS A 95 -6.73 -5.99 6.97
CA LYS A 95 -8.04 -6.37 6.40
C LYS A 95 -8.26 -5.84 5.00
N ILE A 96 -7.66 -4.71 4.62
CA ILE A 96 -7.87 -4.10 3.32
C ILE A 96 -6.92 -4.64 2.28
N ILE A 97 -5.64 -4.80 2.62
CA ILE A 97 -4.70 -5.50 1.74
C ILE A 97 -5.23 -6.89 1.40
N GLY A 98 -5.77 -7.61 2.39
CA GLY A 98 -6.43 -8.90 2.19
C GLY A 98 -7.71 -8.86 1.35
N ASN A 99 -8.30 -7.68 1.09
CA ASN A 99 -9.45 -7.53 0.18
C ASN A 99 -9.04 -7.16 -1.25
N LEU A 100 -7.80 -6.71 -1.47
CA LEU A 100 -7.30 -6.34 -2.80
C LEU A 100 -6.81 -7.57 -3.57
N GLN A 101 -7.73 -8.48 -3.91
CA GLN A 101 -7.42 -9.80 -4.50
C GLN A 101 -6.71 -9.75 -5.87
N LYS A 102 -6.75 -8.59 -6.55
CA LYS A 102 -6.07 -8.35 -7.84
C LYS A 102 -4.72 -7.65 -7.69
N LEU A 103 -4.29 -7.35 -6.46
CA LEU A 103 -3.07 -6.60 -6.19
C LEU A 103 -1.85 -7.40 -6.65
N GLN A 104 -1.09 -6.82 -7.58
CA GLN A 104 0.13 -7.40 -8.15
C GLN A 104 1.38 -6.69 -7.66
N PHE A 105 1.27 -5.40 -7.34
CA PHE A 105 2.36 -4.55 -6.89
C PHE A 105 1.97 -3.84 -5.59
N LEU A 106 2.76 -4.06 -4.54
CA LEU A 106 2.61 -3.39 -3.27
C LEU A 106 3.94 -2.72 -2.88
N THR A 107 3.88 -1.41 -2.64
CA THR A 107 4.96 -0.66 -2.00
C THR A 107 4.42 -0.04 -0.72
N LEU A 108 5.08 -0.34 0.38
CA LEU A 108 4.87 0.28 1.69
C LEU A 108 6.17 1.00 2.06
N CYS A 109 6.08 2.28 2.37
CA CYS A 109 7.20 3.10 2.83
C CYS A 109 6.82 3.83 4.11
N ASP A 110 7.83 4.28 4.86
CA ASP A 110 7.68 5.16 6.02
C ASP A 110 6.78 4.58 7.12
N ILE A 111 6.90 3.27 7.35
CA ILE A 111 6.28 2.59 8.50
C ILE A 111 7.37 2.47 9.58
N PHE A 112 7.41 3.42 10.52
CA PHE A 112 8.50 3.49 11.50
C PHE A 112 8.26 2.62 12.75
N GLU A 113 7.01 2.37 13.11
CA GLU A 113 6.65 1.60 14.31
C GLU A 113 5.38 0.76 14.07
N ILE A 114 5.30 -0.39 14.74
CA ILE A 114 4.08 -1.20 14.83
C ILE A 114 3.53 -1.01 16.24
N GLN A 115 2.40 -0.32 16.37
CA GLN A 115 1.75 -0.07 17.67
C GLN A 115 0.94 -1.29 18.12
N ASP A 116 1.62 -2.42 18.33
CA ASP A 116 1.05 -3.67 18.84
C ASP A 116 2.03 -4.29 19.85
N ASP A 117 1.51 -4.92 20.91
CA ASP A 117 2.32 -5.59 21.93
C ASP A 117 3.08 -6.81 21.36
N GLU A 118 2.53 -7.42 20.29
CA GLU A 118 3.08 -8.59 19.60
C GLU A 118 3.26 -8.32 18.10
N PRO A 119 4.19 -7.42 17.70
CA PRO A 119 4.35 -6.96 16.33
C PRO A 119 4.64 -8.09 15.33
N GLU A 120 5.35 -9.13 15.76
CA GLU A 120 5.62 -10.31 14.96
C GLU A 120 4.32 -11.06 14.57
N ILE A 121 3.33 -11.14 15.46
CA ILE A 121 2.04 -11.78 15.14
C ILE A 121 1.32 -11.00 14.05
N LEU A 122 1.36 -9.66 14.12
CA LEU A 122 0.74 -8.83 13.11
C LEU A 122 1.44 -8.99 11.75
N VAL A 123 2.78 -9.11 11.73
CA VAL A 123 3.54 -9.40 10.51
C VAL A 123 3.19 -10.78 9.93
N ILE A 124 3.06 -11.81 10.78
CA ILE A 124 2.62 -13.14 10.35
C ILE A 124 1.21 -13.10 9.76
N GLN A 125 0.29 -12.35 10.37
CA GLN A 125 -1.06 -12.17 9.83
C GLN A 125 -1.01 -11.48 8.47
N PHE A 126 -0.22 -10.40 8.35
CA PHE A 126 0.00 -9.69 7.11
C PHE A 126 0.50 -10.62 6.00
N ALA A 127 1.53 -11.42 6.28
CA ALA A 127 2.08 -12.38 5.32
C ALA A 127 1.04 -13.36 4.78
N LYS A 128 0.16 -13.86 5.66
CA LYS A 128 -0.88 -14.85 5.32
C LYS A 128 -2.02 -14.27 4.48
N ILE A 129 -2.29 -12.98 4.59
CA ILE A 129 -3.36 -12.31 3.83
C ILE A 129 -2.88 -11.69 2.51
N LEU A 130 -1.57 -11.65 2.26
CA LEU A 130 -1.05 -11.10 1.01
C LEU A 130 -1.70 -11.83 -0.17
N PRO A 131 -2.25 -11.11 -1.16
CA PRO A 131 -2.91 -11.72 -2.30
C PRO A 131 -1.96 -12.66 -3.05
N LEU A 132 -2.46 -13.84 -3.47
CA LEU A 132 -1.66 -14.79 -4.26
C LEU A 132 -1.24 -14.22 -5.63
N THR A 133 -1.91 -13.16 -6.08
CA THR A 133 -1.59 -12.42 -7.31
C THR A 133 -0.40 -11.48 -7.15
N LEU A 134 0.07 -11.24 -5.93
CA LEU A 134 1.16 -10.32 -5.62
C LEU A 134 2.49 -10.85 -6.17
N GLN A 135 3.15 -10.03 -6.98
CA GLN A 135 4.42 -10.37 -7.65
C GLN A 135 5.55 -9.41 -7.24
N TYR A 136 5.22 -8.25 -6.72
CA TYR A 136 6.19 -7.23 -6.32
C TYR A 136 5.84 -6.71 -4.93
N LEU A 137 6.80 -6.79 -4.02
CA LEU A 137 6.69 -6.27 -2.66
C LEU A 137 7.91 -5.40 -2.34
N ASN A 138 7.68 -4.13 -2.05
CA ASN A 138 8.71 -3.22 -1.58
C ASN A 138 8.38 -2.77 -0.15
N LEU A 139 9.28 -3.08 0.77
CA LEU A 139 9.23 -2.75 2.20
C LEU A 139 10.47 -1.96 2.63
N ARG A 140 11.20 -1.34 1.68
CA ARG A 140 12.27 -0.40 2.03
C ARG A 140 11.72 0.78 2.81
N TYR A 141 12.52 1.29 3.72
CA TYR A 141 12.19 2.36 4.64
C TYR A 141 11.02 2.01 5.57
N THR A 142 10.95 0.74 5.98
CA THR A 142 9.97 0.27 6.98
C THR A 142 10.63 -0.55 8.09
N CYS A 143 10.05 -0.49 9.28
CA CYS A 143 10.42 -1.34 10.41
C CYS A 143 10.03 -2.82 10.20
N LEU A 144 9.20 -3.13 9.18
CA LEU A 144 8.85 -4.50 8.80
C LEU A 144 10.07 -5.33 8.38
N SER A 145 11.14 -4.66 7.93
CA SER A 145 12.43 -5.29 7.61
C SER A 145 13.04 -6.06 8.79
N SER A 146 12.73 -5.67 10.04
CA SER A 146 13.17 -6.38 11.25
C SER A 146 12.50 -7.75 11.42
N TYR A 147 11.32 -7.95 10.82
CA TYR A 147 10.50 -9.17 10.92
C TYR A 147 10.39 -9.92 9.59
N ILE A 148 11.34 -9.67 8.68
CA ILE A 148 11.26 -10.19 7.31
C ILE A 148 11.27 -11.72 7.26
N ASP A 149 11.95 -12.38 8.18
CA ASP A 149 11.94 -13.83 8.32
C ASP A 149 10.54 -14.35 8.68
N SER A 150 9.86 -13.73 9.63
CA SER A 150 8.49 -14.09 10.02
C SER A 150 7.51 -13.84 8.88
N LEU A 151 7.71 -12.78 8.10
CA LEU A 151 6.94 -12.50 6.88
C LEU A 151 7.16 -13.61 5.83
N LEU A 152 8.42 -13.89 5.47
CA LEU A 152 8.76 -14.84 4.41
C LEU A 152 8.31 -16.27 4.75
N ASN A 153 8.51 -16.72 5.99
CA ASN A 153 8.12 -18.05 6.44
C ASN A 153 6.58 -18.28 6.42
N ASN A 154 5.79 -17.21 6.31
CA ASN A 154 4.32 -17.28 6.35
C ASN A 154 3.66 -16.70 5.09
N CYS A 155 4.45 -16.26 4.10
CA CYS A 155 3.95 -15.67 2.87
C CYS A 155 3.68 -16.77 1.83
N TYR A 156 2.50 -16.74 1.22
CA TYR A 156 2.11 -17.68 0.16
C TYR A 156 2.07 -17.05 -1.24
N ALA A 157 2.40 -15.76 -1.35
CA ALA A 157 2.43 -15.06 -2.63
C ALA A 157 3.69 -15.45 -3.42
N SER A 158 3.55 -15.64 -4.73
CA SER A 158 4.68 -15.94 -5.64
C SER A 158 5.42 -14.66 -6.03
N LEU A 159 6.15 -14.06 -5.09
CA LEU A 159 6.90 -12.83 -5.32
C LEU A 159 8.02 -13.05 -6.35
N LYS A 160 8.07 -12.18 -7.36
CA LYS A 160 9.17 -12.07 -8.33
C LYS A 160 10.19 -11.01 -7.93
N TYR A 161 9.73 -10.00 -7.19
CA TYR A 161 10.54 -8.90 -6.71
C TYR A 161 10.23 -8.64 -5.24
N LEU A 162 11.28 -8.63 -4.42
CA LEU A 162 11.25 -8.24 -3.02
C LEU A 162 12.33 -7.18 -2.80
N LEU A 163 11.93 -6.02 -2.29
CA LEU A 163 12.86 -4.95 -1.90
C LEU A 163 12.77 -4.70 -0.39
N ILE A 164 13.91 -4.76 0.28
CA ILE A 164 14.09 -4.57 1.72
C ILE A 164 15.42 -3.84 1.97
N ASP A 165 15.56 -3.11 3.08
CA ASP A 165 16.76 -2.28 3.32
C ASP A 165 17.95 -3.08 3.85
N TYR A 166 17.74 -3.84 4.92
CA TYR A 166 18.82 -4.47 5.68
C TYR A 166 18.61 -5.97 5.81
N PHE A 167 19.69 -6.69 5.56
CA PHE A 167 19.74 -8.14 5.58
C PHE A 167 21.03 -8.58 6.27
N ASP A 168 21.00 -8.55 7.59
CA ASP A 168 22.17 -8.60 8.47
C ASP A 168 22.21 -9.82 9.40
N ASP A 169 21.25 -10.74 9.27
CA ASP A 169 21.10 -11.92 10.14
C ASP A 169 20.99 -13.21 9.32
N GLU A 170 21.70 -14.26 9.76
CA GLU A 170 21.63 -15.62 9.22
C GLU A 170 20.19 -16.17 9.20
N LYS A 171 19.39 -15.85 10.22
CA LYS A 171 17.97 -16.24 10.29
C LYS A 171 17.18 -15.70 9.10
N LYS A 172 17.36 -14.41 8.77
CA LYS A 172 16.73 -13.76 7.61
C LYS A 172 17.23 -14.35 6.31
N ALA A 173 18.55 -14.61 6.21
CA ALA A 173 19.16 -15.29 5.06
C ALA A 173 18.55 -16.64 4.76
N LYS A 174 18.40 -17.47 5.79
CA LYS A 174 17.79 -18.78 5.66
C LYS A 174 16.33 -18.69 5.21
N ALA A 175 15.53 -17.81 5.81
CA ALA A 175 14.13 -17.63 5.43
C ALA A 175 13.97 -17.19 3.96
N LEU A 176 14.83 -16.30 3.46
CA LEU A 176 14.82 -15.89 2.05
C LEU A 176 15.19 -17.04 1.11
N ILE A 177 16.22 -17.82 1.45
CA ILE A 177 16.63 -18.99 0.64
C ILE A 177 15.47 -19.99 0.57
N GLU A 178 14.86 -20.31 1.71
CA GLU A 178 13.72 -21.25 1.78
C GLU A 178 12.50 -20.73 1.01
N PHE A 179 12.23 -19.43 1.06
CA PHE A 179 11.14 -18.81 0.31
C PHE A 179 11.34 -18.85 -1.22
N CYS A 180 12.59 -18.92 -1.69
CA CYS A 180 12.92 -18.94 -3.11
C CYS A 180 12.96 -20.35 -3.74
N ILE A 181 12.81 -21.42 -2.95
CA ILE A 181 12.85 -22.83 -3.41
C ILE A 181 11.44 -23.31 -3.75
#